data_AF-X1CBH7-F1
#
_entry.id   AF-X1CBH7-F1
#
_cell.length_a   1.000
_cell.length_b   1.000
_cell.length_c   1.000
_cell.angle_alpha   90.00
_cell.angle_beta   90.00
_cell.angle_gamma   90.00
#
_symmetry.space_group_name_H-M   'P 1'
#
loop_
_entity.id
_entity.type
_entity.pdbx_description
1 polymer ?
#
loop_
_entity_poly.entity_id
_entity_poly.type
_entity_poly.pdbx_seq_one_letter_code
_entity_poly.pdbx_strand_id
1 'polypeptide(L)'
;QAPEELEIELSKVEEFVSDSIQNKINWKRIRILGGEPTLHSQFEKILYSLINYKLFSPSTRLEIVTNGFGNVVKRKLMGIPPFFHIENSHKNSTIQQEFIPFNLAPQDDNLFKDVDYRNGCSNLTECGMALTPLGYYPCSLAGGIDRILGKDLGIQRLPV
;
A
#
# COMPACT_ATOMS: atom_id res chain seq x y z
N GLN A 1 -13.01 2.62 11.18
CA GLN A 1 -12.52 1.60 10.24
C GLN A 1 -13.50 0.43 10.27
N ALA A 2 -13.80 -0.18 9.12
CA ALA A 2 -14.58 -1.41 9.04
C ALA A 2 -13.60 -2.59 8.96
N PRO A 3 -13.21 -3.20 10.11
CA PRO A 3 -12.25 -4.30 10.13
C PRO A 3 -12.83 -5.51 9.42
N GLU A 4 -12.02 -6.15 8.60
CA GLU A 4 -12.34 -7.36 7.85
C GLU A 4 -11.04 -8.12 7.64
N GLU A 5 -11.10 -9.45 7.70
CA GLU A 5 -9.95 -10.34 7.47
C GLU A 5 -9.68 -10.52 5.97
N LEU A 6 -9.64 -9.41 5.23
CA LEU A 6 -9.38 -9.41 3.81
C LEU A 6 -7.90 -9.09 3.55
N GLU A 7 -7.16 -10.14 3.20
CA GLU A 7 -5.77 -10.04 2.74
C GLU A 7 -5.71 -9.92 1.21
N ILE A 8 -4.62 -9.36 0.69
CA ILE A 8 -4.36 -9.42 -0.75
C ILE A 8 -3.85 -10.82 -1.08
N GLU A 9 -4.40 -11.46 -2.10
CA GLU A 9 -3.89 -12.76 -2.52
C GLU A 9 -2.46 -12.65 -3.06
N LEU A 10 -1.61 -13.63 -2.72
CA LEU A 10 -0.25 -13.73 -3.28
C LEU A 10 -0.26 -13.75 -4.82
N SER A 11 -1.26 -14.39 -5.43
CA SER A 11 -1.47 -14.43 -6.89
C SER A 11 -1.48 -13.03 -7.51
N LYS A 12 -2.18 -12.07 -6.89
CA LYS A 12 -2.24 -10.69 -7.37
C LYS A 12 -0.87 -9.99 -7.31
N VAL A 13 -0.06 -10.30 -6.30
CA VAL A 13 1.31 -9.78 -6.20
C VAL A 13 2.21 -10.40 -7.27
N GLU A 14 2.11 -11.71 -7.49
CA GLU A 14 2.85 -12.43 -8.53
C GLU A 14 2.46 -11.95 -9.94
N GLU A 15 1.16 -11.71 -10.18
CA GLU A 15 0.67 -11.09 -11.41
C GLU A 15 1.22 -9.68 -11.60
N PHE A 16 1.21 -8.83 -10.56
CA PHE A 16 1.83 -7.51 -10.62
C PHE A 16 3.31 -7.58 -11.01
N VAL A 17 4.07 -8.49 -10.42
CA VAL A 17 5.49 -8.70 -10.74
C VAL A 17 5.65 -9.15 -12.18
N SER A 18 4.86 -10.14 -12.61
CA SER A 18 4.88 -10.68 -13.97
C SER A 18 4.54 -9.62 -15.00
N ASP A 19 3.44 -8.90 -14.82
CA ASP A 19 2.99 -7.81 -15.70
C ASP A 19 4.04 -6.70 -15.77
N SER A 20 4.63 -6.32 -14.62
CA SER A 20 5.67 -5.29 -14.58
C SER A 20 6.92 -5.69 -15.38
N ILE A 21 7.35 -6.96 -15.28
CA ILE A 21 8.50 -7.48 -16.03
C ILE A 21 8.18 -7.56 -17.52
N GLN A 22 7.03 -8.15 -17.88
CA GLN A 22 6.61 -8.33 -19.27
C GLN A 22 6.50 -7.00 -20.01
N ASN A 23 5.91 -6.00 -19.35
CA ASN A 23 5.75 -4.65 -19.91
C ASN A 23 6.99 -3.76 -19.75
N LYS A 24 8.08 -4.31 -19.20
CA LYS A 24 9.36 -3.60 -18.96
C LYS A 24 9.21 -2.32 -18.13
N ILE A 25 8.27 -2.34 -17.19
CA ILE A 25 8.01 -1.21 -16.31
C ILE A 25 9.09 -1.17 -15.24
N ASN A 26 9.77 -0.03 -15.12
CA ASN A 26 10.77 0.22 -14.09
C ASN A 26 10.19 1.12 -13.01
N TRP A 27 9.65 0.52 -11.96
CA TRP A 27 9.13 1.26 -10.83
C TRP A 27 10.27 1.98 -10.11
N LYS A 28 10.09 3.26 -9.81
CA LYS A 28 11.06 3.97 -8.94
C LYS A 28 11.03 3.38 -7.53
N ARG A 29 9.85 2.97 -7.08
CA ARG A 29 9.58 2.51 -5.72
C ARG A 29 8.37 1.60 -5.69
N ILE A 30 8.43 0.55 -4.87
CA ILE A 30 7.29 -0.31 -4.52
C ILE A 30 7.21 -0.35 -3.00
N ARG A 31 6.03 -0.02 -2.45
CA ARG A 31 5.80 0.06 -1.00
C ARG A 31 4.77 -0.98 -0.58
N ILE A 32 5.11 -1.80 0.40
CA ILE A 32 4.17 -2.69 1.08
C ILE A 32 3.63 -1.92 2.29
N LEU A 33 2.36 -1.54 2.23
CA LEU A 33 1.68 -0.74 3.26
C LEU A 33 0.22 -1.21 3.43
N GLY A 34 -0.41 -0.83 4.54
CA GLY A 34 -1.77 -1.27 4.86
C GLY A 34 -2.00 -1.22 6.36
N GLY A 35 -2.68 -2.23 6.91
CA GLY A 35 -2.79 -2.42 8.36
C GLY A 35 -1.42 -2.60 9.03
N GLU A 36 -1.04 -3.83 9.32
CA GLU A 36 0.35 -4.17 9.66
C GLU A 36 0.84 -5.23 8.66
N PRO A 37 1.64 -4.86 7.64
CA PRO A 37 2.02 -5.77 6.58
C PRO A 37 2.71 -7.04 7.05
N THR A 38 3.48 -6.98 8.15
CA THR A 38 4.20 -8.14 8.68
C THR A 38 3.29 -9.24 9.24
N LEU A 39 2.00 -8.94 9.45
CA LEU A 39 1.00 -9.89 9.92
C LEU A 39 0.30 -10.65 8.78
N HIS A 40 0.55 -10.29 7.53
CA HIS A 40 -0.01 -10.99 6.38
C HIS A 40 0.36 -12.48 6.41
N SER A 41 -0.61 -13.38 6.21
CA SER A 41 -0.41 -14.83 6.31
C SER A 41 0.69 -15.36 5.39
N GLN A 42 0.81 -14.76 4.20
CA GLN A 42 1.82 -15.06 3.18
C GLN A 42 2.97 -14.03 3.07
N PHE A 43 3.25 -13.26 4.13
CA PHE A 43 4.23 -12.14 4.11
C PHE A 43 5.58 -12.52 3.47
N GLU A 44 6.19 -13.62 3.89
CA GLU A 44 7.49 -14.06 3.34
C GLU A 44 7.43 -14.34 1.84
N LYS A 45 6.32 -14.94 1.36
CA LYS A 45 6.13 -15.24 -0.07
C LYS A 45 5.99 -13.96 -0.89
N ILE A 46 5.30 -12.95 -0.35
CA ILE A 46 5.22 -11.62 -0.96
C ILE A 46 6.61 -11.02 -1.11
N LEU A 47 7.45 -11.10 -0.07
CA LEU A 47 8.85 -10.63 -0.16
C LEU A 47 9.60 -11.37 -1.27
N TYR A 48 9.53 -12.69 -1.33
CA TYR A 48 10.18 -13.48 -2.39
C TYR A 48 9.73 -13.06 -3.80
N SER A 49 8.43 -12.81 -4.00
CA SER A 49 7.91 -12.33 -5.28
C SER A 49 8.52 -10.98 -5.67
N LEU A 50 8.58 -10.03 -4.73
CA LEU A 50 9.19 -8.71 -4.97
C LEU A 50 10.71 -8.76 -5.14
N ILE A 51 11.40 -9.74 -4.55
CA ILE A 51 12.82 -9.99 -4.79
C ILE A 51 13.06 -10.38 -6.24
N ASN A 52 12.20 -11.22 -6.83
CA ASN A 52 12.31 -11.56 -8.26
C ASN A 52 12.17 -10.31 -9.14
N TYR A 53 11.26 -9.40 -8.79
CA TYR A 53 11.17 -8.11 -9.48
C TYR A 53 12.43 -7.25 -9.32
N LYS A 54 13.02 -7.21 -8.12
CA LYS A 54 14.27 -6.48 -7.84
C LYS A 54 15.45 -6.97 -8.68
N LEU A 55 15.50 -8.26 -9.03
CA LEU A 55 16.51 -8.79 -9.95
C LEU A 55 16.35 -8.22 -11.38
N PHE A 56 15.11 -8.02 -11.82
CA PHE A 56 14.80 -7.39 -13.10
C PHE A 56 15.07 -5.87 -13.08
N SER A 57 14.70 -5.19 -11.99
CA SER A 57 14.91 -3.75 -11.81
C SER A 57 15.72 -3.45 -10.54
N PRO A 58 17.06 -3.59 -10.59
CA PRO A 58 17.93 -3.40 -9.42
C PRO A 58 17.89 -1.99 -8.83
N SER A 59 17.46 -0.99 -9.60
CA SER A 59 17.30 0.39 -9.12
C SER A 59 16.00 0.63 -8.36
N THR A 60 15.00 -0.27 -8.44
CA THR A 60 13.72 -0.13 -7.74
C THR A 60 13.92 -0.12 -6.23
N ARG A 61 13.41 0.89 -5.52
CA ARG A 61 13.39 0.89 -4.05
C ARG A 61 12.21 0.07 -3.52
N LEU A 62 12.51 -1.03 -2.81
CA LEU A 62 11.49 -1.82 -2.11
C LEU A 62 11.35 -1.32 -0.67
N GLU A 63 10.13 -1.01 -0.24
CA GLU A 63 9.86 -0.48 1.09
C GLU A 63 8.77 -1.29 1.82
N ILE A 64 8.91 -1.40 3.13
CA ILE A 64 7.91 -1.99 4.02
C ILE A 64 7.55 -0.94 5.06
N VAL A 65 6.28 -0.55 5.10
CA VAL A 65 5.75 0.42 6.05
C VAL A 65 5.11 -0.33 7.22
N THR A 66 5.69 -0.20 8.42
CA THR A 66 5.29 -0.96 9.61
C THR A 66 5.01 -0.04 10.80
N ASN A 67 4.21 -0.52 11.74
CA ASN A 67 4.05 0.10 13.05
C ASN A 67 5.18 -0.27 14.04
N GLY A 68 5.92 -1.35 13.76
CA GLY A 68 7.03 -1.83 14.61
C GLY A 68 6.62 -2.33 16.00
N PHE A 69 5.33 -2.47 16.26
CA PHE A 69 4.78 -2.72 17.59
C PHE A 69 4.48 -4.21 17.83
N GLY A 70 4.86 -4.70 19.00
CA GLY A 70 4.62 -6.08 19.43
C GLY A 70 5.71 -7.09 19.04
N ASN A 71 5.75 -8.20 19.77
CA ASN A 71 6.80 -9.21 19.63
C ASN A 71 6.74 -10.01 18.32
N VAL A 72 5.54 -10.14 17.73
CA VAL A 72 5.38 -10.82 16.44
C VAL A 72 5.99 -9.99 15.31
N VAL A 73 5.62 -8.71 15.23
CA VAL A 73 6.15 -7.75 14.25
C VAL A 73 7.66 -7.65 14.38
N LYS A 74 8.19 -7.42 15.59
CA LYS A 74 9.64 -7.33 15.82
C LYS A 74 10.40 -8.57 15.34
N ARG A 75 9.84 -9.78 15.53
CA ARG A 75 10.44 -11.02 15.03
C ARG A 75 10.42 -11.11 13.51
N LYS A 76 9.30 -10.76 12.87
CA LYS A 76 9.19 -10.72 11.41
C LYS A 76 10.20 -9.73 10.81
N LEU A 77 10.35 -8.55 11.41
CA LEU A 77 11.30 -7.53 10.94
C LEU A 77 12.75 -8.02 10.93
N MET A 78 13.17 -8.87 11.87
CA MET A 78 14.53 -9.45 11.87
C MET A 78 14.79 -10.39 10.68
N GLY A 79 13.74 -10.97 10.10
CA GLY A 79 13.85 -11.87 8.95
C GLY A 79 13.81 -11.17 7.59
N ILE A 80 13.63 -9.84 7.56
CA ILE A 80 13.52 -9.09 6.31
C ILE A 80 14.93 -8.89 5.72
N PRO A 81 15.13 -9.16 4.42
CA PRO A 81 16.42 -8.91 3.76
C PRO A 81 16.84 -7.43 3.85
N PRO A 82 18.14 -7.14 4.05
CA PRO A 82 18.63 -5.79 4.36
C PRO A 82 18.45 -4.77 3.23
N PHE A 83 18.18 -5.20 2.01
CA PHE A 83 17.91 -4.30 0.88
C PHE A 83 16.47 -3.78 0.82
N PHE A 84 15.56 -4.31 1.64
CA PHE A 84 14.27 -3.67 1.87
C PHE A 84 14.47 -2.49 2.81
N HIS A 85 13.93 -1.33 2.42
CA HIS A 85 13.87 -0.18 3.30
C HIS A 85 12.69 -0.32 4.27
N ILE A 86 12.96 -0.22 5.57
CA ILE A 86 11.91 -0.26 6.59
C ILE A 86 11.54 1.15 6.98
N GLU A 87 10.29 1.52 6.72
CA GLU A 87 9.70 2.75 7.23
C GLU A 87 8.85 2.39 8.45
N ASN A 88 9.38 2.66 9.64
CA ASN A 88 8.74 2.31 10.88
C ASN A 88 8.13 3.57 11.50
N SER A 89 6.82 3.56 11.73
CA SER A 89 6.12 4.66 12.42
C SER A 89 6.35 4.67 13.93
N HIS A 90 7.07 3.69 14.48
CA HIS A 90 7.43 3.57 15.88
C HIS A 90 6.23 3.72 16.83
N LYS A 91 5.06 3.21 16.42
CA LYS A 91 3.82 3.41 17.17
C LYS A 91 3.97 2.82 18.57
N ASN A 92 3.84 3.68 19.57
CA ASN A 92 3.93 3.34 20.99
C ASN A 92 2.60 3.63 21.73
N SER A 93 1.59 4.15 21.01
CA SER A 93 0.29 4.55 21.54
C SER A 93 -0.82 4.23 20.52
N THR A 94 -2.03 4.02 21.01
CA THR A 94 -3.23 3.87 20.17
C THR A 94 -3.69 5.20 19.57
N ILE A 95 -3.30 6.33 20.17
CA ILE A 95 -3.59 7.67 19.67
C ILE A 95 -2.46 8.11 18.74
N GLN A 96 -2.81 8.46 17.51
CA GLN A 96 -1.89 8.91 16.48
C GLN A 96 -2.35 10.30 16.00
N GLN A 97 -1.70 11.36 16.50
CA GLN A 97 -2.16 12.75 16.29
C GLN A 97 -2.14 13.17 14.81
N GLU A 98 -1.24 12.61 14.02
CA GLU A 98 -1.10 12.91 12.59
C GLU A 98 -2.06 12.09 11.70
N PHE A 99 -2.78 11.12 12.26
CA PHE A 99 -3.76 10.33 11.50
C PHE A 99 -5.08 11.08 11.43
N ILE A 100 -5.36 11.63 10.25
CA ILE A 100 -6.62 12.30 9.95
C ILE A 100 -7.64 11.27 9.43
N PRO A 101 -8.90 11.32 9.88
CA PRO A 101 -9.97 10.48 9.33
C PRO A 101 -10.19 10.77 7.84
N PHE A 102 -10.02 9.75 6.99
CA PHE A 102 -10.25 9.88 5.55
C PHE A 102 -11.72 10.13 5.17
N ASN A 103 -12.66 9.89 6.11
CA ASN A 103 -14.09 10.08 5.92
C ASN A 103 -14.57 11.52 6.24
N LEU A 104 -13.65 12.44 6.55
CA LEU A 104 -13.94 13.87 6.61
C LEU A 104 -13.41 14.50 5.32
N ALA A 105 -14.31 14.96 4.45
CA ALA A 105 -13.87 15.68 3.26
C ALA A 105 -13.42 17.08 3.68
N PRO A 106 -12.34 17.64 3.10
CA PRO A 106 -11.90 19.00 3.42
C PRO A 106 -13.01 20.06 3.26
N GLN A 107 -13.91 19.89 2.29
CA GLN A 107 -15.06 20.79 2.08
C GLN A 107 -16.09 20.77 3.23
N ASP A 108 -16.08 19.73 4.07
CA ASP A 108 -16.96 19.64 5.25
C ASP A 108 -16.43 20.48 6.43
N ASP A 109 -15.19 20.96 6.36
CA ASP A 109 -14.56 21.81 7.37
C ASP A 109 -14.58 23.28 6.91
N ASN A 110 -15.18 24.14 7.74
CA ASN A 110 -15.27 25.58 7.50
C ASN A 110 -13.91 26.25 7.26
N LEU A 111 -12.81 25.69 7.76
CA LEU A 111 -11.45 26.18 7.54
C LEU A 111 -11.04 26.11 6.06
N PHE A 112 -11.60 25.18 5.29
CA PHE A 112 -11.21 24.93 3.90
C PHE A 112 -12.32 25.18 2.87
N LYS A 113 -13.45 25.78 3.29
CA LYS A 113 -14.63 26.02 2.43
C LYS A 113 -14.34 26.79 1.13
N ASP A 114 -13.29 27.64 1.13
CA ASP A 114 -12.93 28.51 0.00
C ASP A 114 -11.75 27.93 -0.83
N VAL A 115 -11.32 26.69 -0.54
CA VAL A 115 -10.23 26.02 -1.28
C VAL A 115 -10.74 25.48 -2.61
N ASP A 116 -9.94 25.63 -3.67
CA ASP A 116 -10.23 25.08 -4.99
C ASP A 116 -9.82 23.60 -5.08
N TYR A 117 -10.82 22.70 -5.08
CA TYR A 117 -10.65 21.25 -5.16
C TYR A 117 -10.67 20.69 -6.60
N ARG A 118 -10.57 21.53 -7.63
CA ARG A 118 -10.52 21.05 -9.03
C ARG A 118 -9.21 20.34 -9.37
N ASN A 119 -8.17 20.51 -8.55
CA ASN A 119 -6.91 19.82 -8.70
C ASN A 119 -7.00 18.37 -8.18
N GLY A 120 -6.37 17.44 -8.90
CA GLY A 120 -6.23 16.06 -8.44
C GLY A 120 -5.36 15.96 -7.19
N CYS A 121 -5.51 14.85 -6.45
CA CYS A 121 -4.68 14.57 -5.27
C CYS A 121 -3.20 14.41 -5.66
N SER A 122 -2.30 15.10 -4.96
CA SER A 122 -0.84 14.99 -5.15
C SER A 122 -0.30 13.59 -4.90
N ASN A 123 -1.02 12.76 -4.13
CA ASN A 123 -0.64 11.39 -3.82
C ASN A 123 -0.42 10.52 -5.07
N LEU A 124 -1.06 10.82 -6.20
CA LEU A 124 -0.79 10.07 -7.44
C LEU A 124 0.65 10.24 -7.92
N THR A 125 1.19 11.46 -7.79
CA THR A 125 2.58 11.78 -8.16
C THR A 125 3.56 11.26 -7.11
N GLU A 126 3.21 11.33 -5.84
CA GLU A 126 4.11 11.01 -4.72
C GLU A 126 4.10 9.52 -4.34
N CYS A 127 2.91 8.92 -4.27
CA CYS A 127 2.70 7.54 -3.83
C CYS A 127 2.49 6.56 -4.99
N GLY A 128 2.04 7.04 -6.16
CA GLY A 128 1.72 6.20 -7.32
C GLY A 128 0.32 5.58 -7.23
N MET A 129 0.14 4.42 -7.88
CA MET A 129 -1.10 3.64 -7.85
C MET A 129 -1.08 2.60 -6.72
N ALA A 130 -2.25 2.15 -6.29
CA ALA A 130 -2.38 1.12 -5.26
C ALA A 130 -2.95 -0.17 -5.85
N LEU A 131 -2.24 -1.28 -5.66
CA LEU A 131 -2.80 -2.61 -5.79
C LEU A 131 -3.40 -3.04 -4.45
N THR A 132 -4.66 -3.45 -4.46
CA THR A 132 -5.43 -3.87 -3.28
C THR A 132 -6.04 -5.27 -3.53
N PRO A 133 -6.68 -5.91 -2.53
CA PRO A 133 -7.40 -7.16 -2.75
C PRO A 133 -8.45 -7.06 -3.88
N LEU A 134 -9.03 -5.87 -4.09
CA LEU A 134 -10.06 -5.64 -5.11
C LEU A 134 -9.51 -5.26 -6.48
N GLY A 135 -8.19 -5.06 -6.62
CA GLY A 135 -7.55 -4.64 -7.87
C GLY A 135 -6.79 -3.32 -7.74
N TYR A 136 -6.45 -2.73 -8.88
CA TYR A 136 -5.71 -1.47 -8.98
C TYR A 136 -6.63 -0.26 -8.86
N TYR A 137 -6.19 0.71 -8.07
CA TYR A 137 -6.86 1.98 -7.87
C TYR A 137 -5.87 3.15 -7.95
N PRO A 138 -6.35 4.38 -8.26
CA PRO A 138 -5.57 5.60 -8.17
C PRO A 138 -4.96 5.85 -6.77
N CYS A 139 -5.58 5.33 -5.72
CA CYS A 139 -5.10 5.44 -4.34
C CYS A 139 -5.64 4.27 -3.50
N SER A 140 -4.93 3.85 -2.45
CA SER A 140 -5.36 2.77 -1.55
C SER A 140 -6.68 3.09 -0.84
N LEU A 141 -6.96 4.37 -0.58
CA LEU A 141 -8.23 4.83 -0.01
C LEU A 141 -9.41 4.54 -0.94
N ALA A 142 -9.24 4.67 -2.26
CA ALA A 142 -10.30 4.38 -3.22
C ALA A 142 -10.68 2.90 -3.18
N GLY A 143 -9.71 1.99 -3.06
CA GLY A 143 -10.00 0.57 -2.84
C GLY A 143 -10.70 0.30 -1.51
N GLY A 144 -10.34 1.02 -0.45
CA GLY A 144 -11.02 0.95 0.84
C GLY A 144 -12.49 1.42 0.79
N ILE A 145 -12.78 2.49 0.04
CA ILE A 145 -14.13 3.00 -0.19
C ILE A 145 -14.93 2.02 -1.03
N ASP A 146 -14.35 1.54 -2.14
CA ASP A 146 -15.02 0.63 -3.05
C ASP A 146 -15.41 -0.69 -2.37
N ARG A 147 -14.55 -1.20 -1.48
CA ARG A 147 -14.87 -2.35 -0.63
C ARG A 147 -16.15 -2.15 0.19
N ILE A 148 -16.34 -0.97 0.78
CA ILE A 148 -17.52 -0.66 1.59
C ILE A 148 -18.76 -0.51 0.70
N LEU A 149 -18.61 0.09 -0.48
CA LEU A 149 -19.71 0.32 -1.40
C LEU A 149 -20.07 -0.91 -2.24
N GLY A 150 -19.20 -1.91 -2.33
CA GLY A 150 -19.40 -3.16 -3.07
C GLY A 150 -19.58 -2.94 -4.58
N LYS A 151 -18.89 -1.96 -5.18
CA LYS A 151 -19.08 -1.61 -6.60
C LYS A 151 -18.13 -2.33 -7.56
N ASP A 152 -17.12 -3.03 -7.03
CA ASP A 152 -16.16 -3.82 -7.82
C ASP A 152 -15.50 -3.02 -8.96
N LEU A 153 -14.98 -1.84 -8.61
CA LEU A 153 -14.42 -0.86 -9.53
C LEU A 153 -12.91 -1.04 -9.77
N GLY A 154 -12.28 -1.98 -9.06
CA GLY A 154 -10.85 -2.22 -9.17
C GLY A 154 -10.48 -2.73 -10.56
N ILE A 155 -9.48 -2.11 -11.17
CA ILE A 155 -8.95 -2.60 -12.44
C ILE A 155 -8.20 -3.90 -12.13
N GLN A 156 -8.50 -4.98 -12.85
CA GLN A 156 -7.95 -6.31 -12.51
C GLN A 156 -6.54 -6.55 -13.06
N ARG A 157 -6.10 -5.75 -14.03
CA ARG A 157 -4.79 -5.85 -14.66
C ARG A 157 -4.02 -4.55 -14.48
N LEU A 158 -2.70 -4.65 -14.52
CA LEU A 158 -1.86 -3.47 -14.48
C LEU A 158 -2.21 -2.56 -15.67
N PRO A 159 -2.62 -1.29 -15.45
CA PRO A 159 -2.91 -0.38 -16.53
C PRO A 159 -1.59 0.02 -17.21
N VAL A 160 -1.40 -0.46 -18.44
CA VAL A 160 -0.20 -0.27 -19.28
C VAL A 160 -0.44 0.73 -20.39
#